data_AF-A0A095XFK3-F1
#
_entry.id   AF-A0A095XFK3-F1
#
_cell.length_a   1.000
_cell.length_b   1.000
_cell.length_c   1.000
_cell.angle_alpha   90.00
_cell.angle_beta   90.00
_cell.angle_gamma   90.00
#
_symmetry.space_group_name_H-M   'P 1'
#
loop_
_entity.id
_entity.type
_entity.pdbx_description
1 polymer ?
#
loop_
_entity_poly.entity_id
_entity_poly.type
_entity_poly.pdbx_seq_one_letter_code
_entity_poly.pdbx_strand_id
1 'polypeptide(L)'
;MQNSDFYDDENYIYAICRIKGYEDFYKEKKNKNSKIWWTNKIGVTGEVNISFDRKKIYNLFQDYPYNMTKEEIEVFDKEESYWASFFAWRINK
;
A
#
# COMPACT_ATOMS: atom_id res chain seq x y z
N MET A 1 5.68 -18.61 21.62
CA MET A 1 4.45 -18.36 20.84
C MET A 1 4.86 -18.21 19.40
N GLN A 2 4.30 -18.99 18.47
CA GLN A 2 4.62 -18.89 17.05
C GLN A 2 4.09 -17.53 16.53
N ASN A 3 4.98 -16.55 16.46
CA ASN A 3 4.76 -15.23 15.87
C ASN A 3 4.84 -15.36 14.34
N SER A 4 3.77 -15.78 13.66
CA SER A 4 3.68 -15.41 12.25
C SER A 4 2.86 -14.13 12.18
N ASP A 5 3.55 -13.00 12.01
CA ASP A 5 2.96 -11.70 11.66
C ASP A 5 2.25 -11.72 10.28
N PHE A 6 2.25 -12.88 9.62
CA PHE A 6 1.72 -13.13 8.30
C PHE A 6 0.80 -14.34 8.32
N TYR A 7 -0.22 -14.28 7.48
CA TYR A 7 -1.13 -15.36 7.16
C TYR A 7 -1.58 -15.19 5.70
N ASP A 8 -2.19 -16.20 5.11
CA ASP A 8 -2.57 -16.17 3.69
C ASP A 8 -3.82 -16.99 3.39
N ASP A 9 -4.52 -16.64 2.32
CA ASP A 9 -5.65 -17.38 1.75
C ASP A 9 -5.36 -17.76 0.29
N GLU A 10 -6.31 -18.30 -0.46
CA GLU A 10 -6.09 -18.72 -1.85
C GLU A 10 -5.47 -17.64 -2.76
N ASN A 11 -5.80 -16.36 -2.53
CA ASN A 11 -5.48 -15.25 -3.43
C ASN A 11 -4.55 -14.20 -2.81
N TYR A 12 -4.49 -14.08 -1.48
CA TYR A 12 -3.84 -12.98 -0.80
C TYR A 12 -2.84 -13.44 0.26
N ILE A 13 -1.81 -12.62 0.44
CA ILE A 13 -0.91 -12.67 1.60
C ILE A 13 -1.28 -11.48 2.47
N TYR A 14 -1.46 -11.73 3.75
CA TYR A 14 -1.75 -10.73 4.75
C TYR A 14 -0.60 -10.55 5.73
N ALA A 15 -0.53 -9.37 6.34
CA ALA A 15 0.34 -9.08 7.45
C ALA A 15 -0.39 -8.24 8.48
N ILE A 16 -0.21 -8.56 9.76
CA ILE A 16 -0.93 -7.90 10.86
C ILE A 16 -0.62 -6.39 10.86
N CYS A 17 -1.67 -5.56 10.75
CA CYS A 17 -1.56 -4.12 10.89
C CYS A 17 -1.80 -3.73 12.35
N ARG A 18 -0.76 -3.18 12.98
CA ARG A 18 -0.83 -2.75 14.39
C ARG A 18 -1.25 -1.29 14.55
N ILE A 19 -1.60 -0.61 13.45
CA ILE A 19 -2.03 0.79 13.44
C ILE A 19 -3.53 0.82 13.68
N LYS A 20 -3.96 1.45 14.77
CA LYS A 20 -5.38 1.51 15.15
C LYS A 20 -6.20 2.18 14.04
N GLY A 21 -7.33 1.56 13.69
CA GLY A 21 -8.27 2.10 12.70
C GLY A 21 -8.01 1.64 11.27
N TYR A 22 -7.08 0.72 11.06
CA TYR A 22 -6.80 0.11 9.76
C TYR A 22 -6.99 -1.40 9.81
N GLU A 23 -7.40 -1.95 8.68
CA GLU A 23 -7.40 -3.39 8.44
C GLU A 23 -5.98 -3.92 8.28
N ASP A 24 -5.81 -5.24 8.39
CA ASP A 24 -4.54 -5.89 8.12
C ASP A 24 -4.03 -5.59 6.70
N PHE A 25 -2.72 -5.52 6.59
CA PHE A 25 -2.08 -5.29 5.31
C PHE A 25 -2.29 -6.48 4.40
N TYR A 26 -2.53 -6.25 3.11
CA TYR A 26 -2.68 -7.32 2.13
C TYR A 26 -1.99 -7.03 0.81
N LYS A 27 -1.65 -8.09 0.09
CA LYS A 27 -1.29 -8.04 -1.33
C LYS A 27 -1.63 -9.35 -2.01
N GLU A 28 -1.84 -9.30 -3.32
CA GLU A 28 -2.14 -10.50 -4.09
C GLU A 28 -0.94 -11.46 -4.12
N LYS A 29 -1.20 -12.77 -3.97
CA LYS A 29 -0.17 -13.82 -4.08
C LYS A 29 0.55 -13.82 -5.42
N LYS A 30 -0.16 -13.51 -6.51
CA LYS A 30 0.44 -13.36 -7.85
C LYS A 30 1.52 -12.26 -7.87
N ASN A 31 1.38 -11.26 -6.98
CA ASN A 31 2.29 -10.14 -6.79
C ASN A 31 3.09 -10.27 -5.47
N LYS A 32 3.38 -11.48 -4.99
CA LYS A 32 4.05 -11.69 -3.68
C LYS A 32 5.39 -10.97 -3.51
N ASN A 33 6.09 -10.68 -4.60
CA ASN A 33 7.37 -9.96 -4.59
C ASN A 33 7.20 -8.43 -4.57
N SER A 34 5.97 -7.92 -4.70
CA SER A 34 5.66 -6.49 -4.57
C SER A 34 6.08 -5.99 -3.20
N LYS A 35 6.69 -4.80 -3.19
CA LYS A 35 7.04 -4.09 -1.95
C LYS A 35 5.83 -3.39 -1.33
N ILE A 36 4.79 -3.17 -2.12
CA ILE A 36 3.59 -2.43 -1.73
C ILE A 36 2.61 -3.38 -1.04
N TRP A 37 2.06 -2.89 0.07
CA TRP A 37 0.97 -3.51 0.81
C TRP A 37 -0.21 -2.55 0.81
N TRP A 38 -1.39 -3.08 0.57
CA TRP A 38 -2.66 -2.36 0.63
C TRP A 38 -3.26 -2.49 2.03
N THR A 39 -4.09 -1.54 2.42
CA THR A 39 -4.91 -1.61 3.64
C THR A 39 -6.11 -0.68 3.49
N ASN A 40 -7.17 -0.89 4.27
CA ASN A 40 -8.30 0.02 4.33
C ASN A 40 -8.41 0.64 5.72
N LYS A 41 -8.83 1.90 5.75
CA LYS A 41 -9.17 2.57 7.00
C LYS A 41 -10.61 2.21 7.37
N ILE A 42 -10.79 1.67 8.57
CA ILE A 42 -12.07 1.16 9.05
C ILE A 42 -13.08 2.32 9.17
N GLY A 43 -14.25 2.15 8.56
CA GLY A 43 -15.33 3.13 8.61
C GLY A 43 -15.13 4.35 7.69
N VAL A 44 -14.16 4.30 6.76
CA VAL A 44 -13.92 5.38 5.80
C VAL A 44 -14.05 4.85 4.36
N THR A 45 -14.72 5.62 3.51
CA THR A 45 -14.90 5.31 2.08
C THR A 45 -14.14 6.31 1.21
N GLY A 46 -13.52 5.83 0.14
CA GLY A 46 -12.85 6.67 -0.88
C GLY A 46 -11.36 6.92 -0.64
N GLU A 47 -10.82 6.54 0.51
CA GLU A 47 -9.36 6.52 0.69
C GLU A 47 -8.75 5.32 -0.04
N VAL A 48 -7.53 5.51 -0.54
CA VAL A 48 -6.72 4.46 -1.17
C VAL A 48 -5.39 4.43 -0.45
N ASN A 49 -5.20 3.43 0.41
CA ASN A 49 -4.10 3.42 1.38
C ASN A 49 -3.09 2.30 1.08
N ILE A 50 -1.81 2.67 1.10
CA ILE A 50 -0.68 1.76 0.88
C ILE A 50 0.40 1.87 1.96
N SER A 51 1.28 0.87 2.03
CA SER A 51 2.49 0.89 2.85
C SER A 51 3.62 0.13 2.16
N PHE A 52 4.86 0.64 2.26
CA PHE A 52 6.06 -0.06 1.78
C PHE A 52 6.72 -0.93 2.85
N ASP A 53 6.53 -0.57 4.13
CA ASP A 53 7.24 -1.15 5.28
C ASP A 53 6.32 -1.76 6.34
N ARG A 54 4.99 -1.67 6.13
CA ARG A 54 3.93 -2.06 7.08
C ARG A 54 3.97 -1.30 8.40
N LYS A 55 4.56 -0.09 8.42
CA LYS A 55 4.64 0.81 9.58
C LYS A 55 4.11 2.20 9.27
N LYS A 56 4.37 2.72 8.08
CA LYS A 56 3.82 3.99 7.59
C LYS A 56 2.76 3.72 6.53
N ILE A 57 1.59 4.35 6.68
CA ILE A 57 0.50 4.28 5.71
C ILE A 57 0.45 5.61 4.96
N TYR A 58 0.36 5.53 3.63
CA TYR A 58 0.12 6.65 2.74
C TYR A 58 -1.29 6.56 2.17
N ASN A 59 -2.01 7.67 2.14
CA ASN A 59 -3.21 7.84 1.33
C ASN A 59 -2.82 8.42 -0.02
N LEU A 60 -2.97 7.65 -1.11
CA LEU A 60 -2.51 8.08 -2.44
C LEU A 60 -3.10 9.43 -2.89
N PHE A 61 -4.34 9.75 -2.53
CA PHE A 61 -4.94 11.02 -2.91
C PHE A 61 -4.33 12.21 -2.19
N GLN A 62 -3.79 12.03 -0.98
CA GLN A 62 -3.21 13.09 -0.18
C GLN A 62 -1.68 13.14 -0.28
N ASP A 63 -1.05 11.98 -0.36
CA ASP A 63 0.39 11.83 -0.16
C ASP A 63 1.18 11.67 -1.46
N TYR A 64 0.63 11.02 -2.48
CA TYR A 64 1.35 10.82 -3.72
C TYR A 64 1.30 12.08 -4.62
N PRO A 65 2.44 12.57 -5.16
CA PRO A 65 3.81 12.16 -4.87
C PRO A 65 4.47 12.94 -3.72
N TYR A 66 3.82 14.01 -3.22
CA TYR A 66 4.47 15.06 -2.45
C TYR A 66 5.04 14.66 -1.08
N ASN A 67 4.50 13.61 -0.44
CA ASN A 67 4.89 13.16 0.90
C ASN A 67 5.71 11.85 0.89
N MET A 68 6.12 11.40 -0.29
CA MET A 68 6.87 10.16 -0.51
C MET A 68 8.32 10.46 -0.88
N THR A 69 9.24 9.55 -0.56
CA THR A 69 10.63 9.68 -1.04
C THR A 69 10.72 9.37 -2.53
N LYS A 70 11.80 9.79 -3.17
CA LYS A 70 12.05 9.50 -4.58
C LYS A 70 12.07 7.99 -4.85
N GLU A 71 12.68 7.21 -3.96
CA GLU A 71 12.76 5.76 -4.06
C GLU A 71 11.39 5.09 -3.90
N GLU A 72 10.55 5.59 -3.00
CA GLU A 72 9.18 5.09 -2.83
C GLU A 72 8.31 5.39 -4.07
N ILE A 73 8.45 6.59 -4.67
CA ILE A 73 7.78 6.97 -5.91
C ILE A 73 8.24 6.05 -7.05
N GLU A 74 9.54 5.82 -7.22
CA GLU A 74 10.06 4.93 -8.26
C GLU A 74 9.54 3.48 -8.11
N VAL A 75 9.45 2.97 -6.89
CA VAL A 75 8.84 1.66 -6.62
C VAL A 75 7.35 1.67 -6.95
N PHE A 76 6.62 2.71 -6.53
CA PHE A 76 5.20 2.87 -6.79
C PHE A 76 4.90 2.93 -8.28
N ASP A 77 5.60 3.78 -9.03
CA ASP A 77 5.40 3.98 -10.46
C ASP A 77 5.64 2.70 -11.26
N LYS A 78 6.58 1.88 -10.79
CA LYS A 78 6.92 0.60 -11.41
C LYS A 78 5.90 -0.49 -11.11
N GLU A 79 5.42 -0.59 -9.88
CA GLU A 79 4.56 -1.70 -9.42
C GLU A 79 3.06 -1.41 -9.63
N GLU A 80 2.65 -0.14 -9.57
CA GLU A 80 1.24 0.30 -9.62
C GLU A 80 0.98 1.22 -10.82
N SER A 81 1.28 0.71 -12.01
CA SER A 81 1.25 1.47 -13.27
C SER A 81 -0.08 2.19 -13.57
N TYR A 82 -1.21 1.58 -13.18
CA TYR A 82 -2.53 2.22 -13.30
C TYR A 82 -2.61 3.49 -12.45
N TRP A 83 -2.27 3.40 -11.17
CA TRP A 83 -2.34 4.54 -10.26
C TRP A 83 -1.31 5.61 -10.59
N ALA A 84 -0.09 5.21 -10.97
CA ALA A 84 0.93 6.15 -11.44
C ALA A 84 0.43 6.93 -12.67
N SER A 85 -0.20 6.26 -13.62
CA SER A 85 -0.84 6.91 -14.79
C SER A 85 -2.00 7.82 -14.38
N PHE A 86 -2.84 7.38 -13.45
CA PHE A 86 -3.96 8.17 -12.92
C PHE A 86 -3.50 9.47 -12.26
N PHE A 87 -2.38 9.45 -11.54
CA PHE A 87 -1.80 10.62 -10.86
C PHE A 87 -0.74 11.35 -11.67
N ALA A 88 -0.48 10.98 -12.93
CA ALA A 88 0.60 11.56 -13.75
C ALA A 88 0.51 13.10 -13.88
N TRP A 89 -0.71 13.65 -13.80
CA TRP A 89 -0.96 15.11 -13.80
C TRP A 89 -0.38 15.85 -12.58
N ARG A 90 0.01 15.14 -11.50
CA ARG A 90 0.64 15.72 -10.31
C ARG A 90 2.15 15.89 -10.44
N ILE A 91 2.77 15.13 -11.35
CA ILE A 91 4.21 15.08 -11.58
C ILE A 91 4.60 15.94 -12.79
N ASN A 92 3.82 15.87 -13.86
CA ASN A 92 4.07 16.63 -15.08
C ASN A 92 3.45 18.03 -14.98
N LYS A 93 4.28 19.05 -14.70
CA LYS A 93 3.95 20.47 -14.91
C LYS A 93 4.70 21.02 -16.12
#